data_AF-A0A2A6BBU0-F1
#
_entry.id   AF-A0A2A6BBU0-F1
#
_cell.length_a   1.000
_cell.length_b   1.000
_cell.length_c   1.000
_cell.angle_alpha   90.00
_cell.angle_beta   90.00
_cell.angle_gamma   90.00
#
_symmetry.space_group_name_H-M   'P 1'
#
loop_
_entity.id
_entity.type
_entity.pdbx_description
1 polymer ?
#
loop_
_entity_poly.entity_id
_entity_poly.type
_entity_poly.pdbx_seq_one_letter_code
_entity_poly.pdbx_strand_id
1 'polypeptide(L)'
;MKVAVISAVLVAAVAANAISGMYGAINTKITVEMANQFKGIFDRFADCFTPPITALVKKLTEADLNAFVDVHNKMISGEIPAPATRDEGLALFKQYVPSIYDDLVAANKDFEDRLSKLTPEDKQRIYDMESGYFGVLKTRTQEGLVDYYLGVCKNYQGLSAASHDDFKAAFPETVSCLDEDLYKQMCAAAEQLKASNYKMDTKTMSLVGAIFQNKRFAKQN
;
A
#
# COMPACT_ATOMS: atom_id res chain seq x y z
N MET A 1 -1.94 -8.70 8.81
CA MET A 1 -1.05 -8.56 7.63
C MET A 1 -0.62 -7.10 7.54
N LYS A 2 0.68 -6.82 7.56
CA LYS A 2 1.20 -5.45 7.55
C LYS A 2 1.13 -4.88 6.15
N VAL A 3 -0.05 -4.36 5.87
CA VAL A 3 -0.36 -3.65 4.66
C VAL A 3 0.31 -2.26 4.67
N ALA A 4 1.02 -1.85 5.73
CA ALA A 4 1.60 -0.50 5.85
C ALA A 4 2.85 -0.26 5.00
N VAL A 5 3.76 -1.23 4.82
CA VAL A 5 4.90 -1.06 3.89
C VAL A 5 4.51 -1.39 2.46
N ILE A 6 3.58 -2.33 2.31
CA ILE A 6 2.91 -2.59 1.04
C ILE A 6 2.09 -1.36 0.61
N SER A 7 1.46 -0.62 1.53
CA SER A 7 0.67 0.59 1.25
C SER A 7 1.48 1.87 1.17
N ALA A 8 2.59 1.99 1.90
CA ALA A 8 3.52 3.10 1.71
C ALA A 8 4.09 3.10 0.28
N VAL A 9 4.41 1.90 -0.23
CA VAL A 9 4.81 1.69 -1.63
C VAL A 9 3.61 1.68 -2.58
N LEU A 10 2.43 1.17 -2.23
CA LEU A 10 1.24 1.22 -3.11
C LEU A 10 0.71 2.64 -3.27
N VAL A 11 0.60 3.44 -2.21
CA VAL A 11 0.02 4.78 -2.38
C VAL A 11 0.97 5.69 -3.16
N ALA A 12 2.26 5.38 -3.12
CA ALA A 12 3.22 5.88 -4.08
C ALA A 12 2.96 5.29 -5.49
N ALA A 13 3.15 3.99 -5.68
CA ALA A 13 3.18 3.28 -6.95
C ALA A 13 1.84 3.22 -7.69
N VAL A 14 0.74 3.64 -7.08
CA VAL A 14 -0.60 3.50 -7.65
C VAL A 14 -1.20 4.87 -7.99
N ALA A 15 -0.47 5.95 -7.72
CA ALA A 15 -0.89 7.34 -7.85
C ALA A 15 -1.00 7.89 -9.30
N ALA A 16 -0.96 7.05 -10.32
CA ALA A 16 -1.12 7.54 -11.70
C ALA A 16 -2.50 7.18 -12.29
N ASN A 17 -2.79 5.91 -12.61
CA ASN A 17 -4.09 5.51 -13.24
C ASN A 17 -5.15 5.13 -12.23
N ALA A 18 -4.72 4.88 -11.01
CA ALA A 18 -5.55 4.33 -9.98
C ALA A 18 -5.81 5.35 -8.85
N ILE A 19 -5.50 6.64 -9.03
CA ILE A 19 -6.10 7.66 -8.13
C ILE A 19 -7.62 7.65 -8.31
N SER A 20 -8.16 7.54 -9.53
CA SER A 20 -9.62 7.41 -9.74
C SER A 20 -10.17 6.04 -9.29
N GLY A 21 -9.41 4.96 -9.49
CA GLY A 21 -9.83 3.59 -9.15
C GLY A 21 -9.70 3.24 -7.66
N MET A 22 -8.63 3.70 -6.99
CA MET A 22 -8.44 3.60 -5.54
C MET A 22 -9.19 4.68 -4.76
N TYR A 23 -9.45 5.86 -5.35
CA TYR A 23 -10.45 6.78 -4.80
C TYR A 23 -11.76 6.03 -4.59
N GLY A 24 -12.27 5.34 -5.62
CA GLY A 24 -13.47 4.53 -5.48
C GLY A 24 -13.28 3.37 -4.52
N ALA A 25 -12.25 2.55 -4.69
CA ALA A 25 -12.16 1.24 -4.04
C ALA A 25 -12.22 1.23 -2.50
N ILE A 26 -11.80 2.29 -1.80
CA ILE A 26 -11.82 2.31 -0.33
C ILE A 26 -13.24 2.51 0.24
N ASN A 27 -14.14 3.18 -0.50
CA ASN A 27 -15.54 3.36 -0.12
C ASN A 27 -16.53 2.65 -1.06
N THR A 28 -16.05 2.00 -2.12
CA THR A 28 -16.88 1.27 -3.06
C THR A 28 -16.50 -0.20 -3.14
N LYS A 29 -17.45 -1.00 -3.61
CA LYS A 29 -17.17 -2.36 -4.05
C LYS A 29 -16.11 -2.34 -5.15
N ILE A 30 -15.29 -3.38 -5.21
CA ILE A 30 -14.33 -3.63 -6.27
C ILE A 30 -14.75 -4.84 -7.10
N THR A 31 -14.26 -4.91 -8.33
CA THR A 31 -14.43 -6.06 -9.22
C THR A 31 -13.15 -6.88 -9.32
N VAL A 32 -13.24 -8.09 -9.85
CA VAL A 32 -12.08 -8.95 -10.18
C VAL A 32 -11.18 -8.29 -11.22
N GLU A 33 -11.74 -7.51 -12.14
CA GLU A 33 -10.95 -6.72 -13.09
C GLU A 33 -10.08 -5.67 -12.38
N MET A 34 -10.66 -4.93 -11.43
CA MET A 34 -9.91 -3.97 -10.61
C MET A 34 -8.84 -4.68 -9.77
N ALA A 35 -9.15 -5.85 -9.19
CA ALA A 35 -8.17 -6.66 -8.47
C ALA A 35 -7.01 -7.12 -9.36
N ASN A 36 -7.27 -7.51 -10.61
CA ASN A 36 -6.23 -7.83 -11.58
C ASN A 36 -5.38 -6.61 -11.95
N GLN A 37 -6.00 -5.43 -12.08
CA GLN A 37 -5.25 -4.18 -12.30
C GLN A 37 -4.33 -3.87 -11.11
N PHE A 38 -4.81 -4.04 -9.87
CA PHE A 38 -3.97 -3.90 -8.68
C PHE A 38 -2.81 -4.89 -8.68
N LYS A 39 -3.08 -6.18 -8.92
CA LYS A 39 -2.03 -7.20 -9.07
C LYS A 39 -0.99 -6.80 -10.12
N GLY A 40 -1.43 -6.29 -11.27
CA GLY A 40 -0.53 -5.80 -12.31
C GLY A 40 0.34 -4.62 -11.88
N ILE A 41 -0.14 -3.76 -10.97
CA ILE A 41 0.70 -2.70 -10.38
C ILE A 41 1.70 -3.29 -9.40
N PHE A 42 1.28 -4.23 -8.53
CA PHE A 42 2.20 -4.94 -7.65
C PHE A 42 3.34 -5.61 -8.41
N ASP A 43 3.03 -6.26 -9.54
CA ASP A 43 4.03 -6.93 -10.37
C ASP A 43 5.06 -5.93 -10.96
N ARG A 44 4.64 -4.69 -11.27
CA ARG A 44 5.54 -3.61 -11.78
C ARG A 44 6.42 -2.96 -10.72
N PHE A 45 6.08 -3.18 -9.45
CA PHE A 45 6.81 -2.69 -8.29
C PHE A 45 7.33 -3.87 -7.44
N ALA A 46 7.44 -5.06 -8.03
CA ALA A 46 7.86 -6.28 -7.36
C ALA A 46 9.25 -6.17 -6.68
N ASP A 47 10.10 -5.29 -7.20
CA ASP A 47 11.42 -4.96 -6.67
C ASP A 47 11.38 -4.03 -5.44
N CYS A 48 10.23 -3.45 -5.12
CA CYS A 48 10.03 -2.59 -3.96
C CYS A 48 9.51 -3.34 -2.72
N PHE A 49 9.20 -4.63 -2.87
CA PHE A 49 8.64 -5.47 -1.81
C PHE A 49 9.64 -6.54 -1.36
N THR A 50 9.44 -7.05 -0.14
CA THR A 50 10.27 -8.15 0.37
C THR A 50 10.00 -9.43 -0.43
N PRO A 51 10.98 -10.36 -0.53
CA PRO A 51 10.84 -11.57 -1.33
C PRO A 51 9.58 -12.41 -1.00
N PRO A 52 9.16 -12.58 0.26
CA PRO A 52 7.91 -13.30 0.58
C PRO A 52 6.67 -12.64 0.00
N ILE A 53 6.59 -11.30 0.02
CA ILE A 53 5.46 -10.56 -0.57
C ILE A 53 5.47 -10.69 -2.09
N THR A 54 6.64 -10.54 -2.71
CA THR A 54 6.77 -10.70 -4.16
C THR A 54 6.41 -12.12 -4.61
N ALA A 55 6.81 -13.14 -3.86
CA ALA A 55 6.44 -14.52 -4.12
C ALA A 55 4.93 -14.75 -3.97
N LEU A 56 4.32 -14.17 -2.93
CA LEU A 56 2.86 -14.20 -2.73
C LEU A 56 2.10 -13.60 -3.91
N VAL A 57 2.43 -12.37 -4.32
CA VAL A 57 1.73 -11.69 -5.43
C VAL A 57 1.81 -12.52 -6.71
N LYS A 58 2.98 -13.09 -7.02
CA LYS A 58 3.19 -13.89 -8.24
C LYS A 58 2.36 -15.16 -8.31
N LYS A 59 2.03 -15.77 -7.16
CA LYS A 59 1.25 -17.02 -7.12
C LYS A 59 -0.25 -16.80 -7.01
N LEU A 60 -0.73 -15.57 -6.81
CA LEU A 60 -2.16 -15.29 -6.69
C LEU A 60 -2.90 -15.80 -7.93
N THR A 61 -3.82 -16.72 -7.70
CA THR A 61 -4.70 -17.27 -8.72
C THR A 61 -5.93 -16.38 -8.90
N GLU A 62 -6.69 -16.60 -9.97
CA GLU A 62 -7.98 -15.95 -10.15
C GLU A 62 -8.96 -16.27 -9.02
N ALA A 63 -8.92 -17.50 -8.48
CA ALA A 63 -9.75 -17.90 -7.34
C ALA A 63 -9.39 -17.10 -6.08
N ASP A 64 -8.10 -16.88 -5.82
CA ASP A 64 -7.65 -16.05 -4.71
C ASP A 64 -8.14 -14.61 -4.88
N LEU A 65 -7.98 -14.04 -6.08
CA LEU A 65 -8.44 -12.68 -6.39
C LEU A 65 -9.97 -12.53 -6.21
N ASN A 66 -10.76 -13.52 -6.62
CA ASN A 66 -12.20 -13.55 -6.38
C ASN A 66 -12.52 -13.54 -4.88
N ALA A 67 -11.83 -14.36 -4.09
CA ALA A 67 -12.02 -14.42 -2.66
C ALA A 67 -11.60 -13.10 -1.96
N PHE A 68 -10.51 -12.46 -2.40
CA PHE A 68 -10.14 -11.11 -1.95
C PHE A 68 -11.22 -10.08 -2.24
N VAL A 69 -11.77 -10.10 -3.46
CA VAL A 69 -12.84 -9.18 -3.89
C VAL A 69 -14.10 -9.37 -3.06
N ASP A 70 -14.49 -10.62 -2.80
CA ASP A 70 -15.64 -10.94 -1.95
C ASP A 70 -15.45 -10.40 -0.53
N VAL A 71 -14.32 -10.71 0.09
CA VAL A 71 -13.94 -10.20 1.42
C VAL A 71 -13.94 -8.68 1.50
N HIS A 72 -13.31 -8.01 0.53
CA HIS A 72 -13.30 -6.56 0.45
C HIS A 72 -14.73 -6.02 0.38
N ASN A 73 -15.55 -6.57 -0.51
CA ASN A 73 -16.93 -6.13 -0.70
C ASN A 73 -17.81 -6.38 0.54
N LYS A 74 -17.56 -7.45 1.28
CA LYS A 74 -18.21 -7.74 2.58
C LYS A 74 -17.77 -6.78 3.67
N MET A 75 -16.50 -6.38 3.68
CA MET A 75 -16.05 -5.30 4.55
C MET A 75 -16.81 -4.02 4.18
N ILE A 76 -16.79 -3.61 2.91
CA ILE A 76 -17.45 -2.39 2.41
C ILE A 76 -18.95 -2.36 2.75
N SER A 77 -19.68 -3.47 2.59
CA SER A 77 -21.11 -3.55 2.93
C SER A 77 -21.40 -3.54 4.43
N GLY A 78 -20.38 -3.77 5.27
CA GLY A 78 -20.53 -3.94 6.72
C GLY A 78 -20.98 -5.34 7.14
N GLU A 79 -21.01 -6.31 6.22
CA GLU A 79 -21.28 -7.72 6.53
C GLU A 79 -20.21 -8.32 7.45
N ILE A 80 -18.96 -7.88 7.28
CA ILE A 80 -17.84 -8.23 8.17
C ILE A 80 -17.11 -6.97 8.63
N PRO A 81 -16.58 -6.95 9.87
CA PRO A 81 -15.82 -5.80 10.36
C PRO A 81 -14.49 -5.64 9.59
N ALA A 82 -14.07 -4.40 9.40
CA ALA A 82 -12.69 -4.13 8.99
C ALA A 82 -11.75 -4.46 10.16
N PRO A 83 -10.60 -5.11 9.91
CA PRO A 83 -9.65 -5.43 10.97
C PRO A 83 -9.04 -4.15 11.56
N ALA A 84 -8.93 -4.09 12.88
CA ALA A 84 -8.24 -3.04 13.62
C ALA A 84 -6.80 -3.44 13.98
N THR A 85 -6.49 -4.74 13.90
CA THR A 85 -5.16 -5.28 14.22
C THR A 85 -4.67 -6.24 13.15
N ARG A 86 -3.38 -6.55 13.23
CA ARG A 86 -2.71 -7.50 12.35
C ARG A 86 -3.26 -8.92 12.47
N ASP A 87 -3.52 -9.34 13.69
CA ASP A 87 -4.02 -10.69 14.01
C ASP A 87 -5.45 -10.86 13.53
N GLU A 88 -6.29 -9.83 13.70
CA GLU A 88 -7.63 -9.79 13.10
C GLU A 88 -7.57 -9.90 11.58
N GLY A 89 -6.64 -9.19 10.93
CA GLY A 89 -6.44 -9.29 9.49
C GLY A 89 -6.02 -10.70 9.04
N LEU A 90 -5.11 -11.35 9.77
CA LEU A 90 -4.69 -12.72 9.46
C LEU A 90 -5.83 -13.73 9.69
N ALA A 91 -6.60 -13.58 10.76
CA ALA A 91 -7.76 -14.43 11.04
C ALA A 91 -8.81 -14.33 9.92
N LEU A 92 -9.04 -13.13 9.40
CA LEU A 92 -9.94 -12.89 8.28
C LEU A 92 -9.44 -13.58 7.00
N PHE A 93 -8.14 -13.49 6.67
CA PHE A 93 -7.60 -14.24 5.52
C PHE A 93 -7.64 -15.75 5.71
N LYS A 94 -7.37 -16.24 6.93
CA LYS A 94 -7.51 -17.67 7.25
C LYS A 94 -8.91 -18.18 6.98
N GLN A 95 -9.92 -17.36 7.30
CA GLN A 95 -11.32 -17.73 7.16
C GLN A 95 -11.79 -17.68 5.69
N TYR A 96 -11.44 -16.61 4.97
CA TYR A 96 -12.06 -16.32 3.68
C TYR A 96 -11.16 -16.57 2.47
N VAL A 97 -9.83 -16.59 2.64
CA VAL A 97 -8.85 -16.89 1.59
C VAL A 97 -7.79 -17.87 2.11
N PRO A 98 -8.19 -19.07 2.58
CA PRO A 98 -7.28 -19.99 3.28
C PRO A 98 -6.09 -20.45 2.41
N SER A 99 -6.25 -20.47 1.09
CA SER A 99 -5.24 -20.88 0.10
C SER A 99 -3.93 -20.11 0.18
N ILE A 100 -3.95 -18.87 0.69
CA ILE A 100 -2.77 -18.00 0.80
C ILE A 100 -2.33 -17.77 2.25
N TYR A 101 -3.04 -18.33 3.22
CA TYR A 101 -2.86 -17.97 4.63
C TYR A 101 -1.44 -18.27 5.14
N ASP A 102 -0.89 -19.44 4.82
CA ASP A 102 0.45 -19.82 5.27
C ASP A 102 1.53 -18.89 4.72
N ASP A 103 1.36 -18.41 3.49
CA ASP A 103 2.26 -17.44 2.88
C ASP A 103 2.13 -16.04 3.49
N LEU A 104 0.93 -15.66 3.90
CA LEU A 104 0.71 -14.43 4.68
C LEU A 104 1.37 -14.50 6.05
N VAL A 105 1.34 -15.66 6.69
CA VAL A 105 2.06 -15.92 7.95
C VAL A 105 3.57 -15.84 7.73
N ALA A 106 4.08 -16.46 6.65
CA ALA A 106 5.50 -16.41 6.32
C ALA A 106 5.99 -14.98 6.03
N ALA A 107 5.23 -14.21 5.23
CA ALA A 107 5.54 -12.82 4.98
C ALA A 107 5.46 -11.95 6.24
N ASN A 108 4.50 -12.23 7.13
CA ASN A 108 4.42 -11.54 8.41
C ASN A 108 5.65 -11.84 9.28
N LYS A 109 6.10 -13.09 9.30
CA LYS A 109 7.30 -13.48 10.04
C LYS A 109 8.56 -12.77 9.52
N ASP A 110 8.77 -12.75 8.20
CA ASP A 110 9.88 -11.99 7.58
C ASP A 110 9.84 -10.52 7.98
N PHE A 111 8.65 -9.92 8.00
CA PHE A 111 8.50 -8.55 8.46
C PHE A 111 8.88 -8.36 9.92
N GLU A 112 8.41 -9.21 10.84
CA GLU A 112 8.80 -9.11 12.26
C GLU A 112 10.31 -9.28 12.45
N ASP A 113 10.89 -10.24 11.73
CA ASP A 113 12.33 -10.51 11.78
C ASP A 113 13.13 -9.29 11.27
N ARG A 114 12.63 -8.57 10.25
CA ARG A 114 13.21 -7.30 9.77
C ARG A 114 12.99 -6.14 10.74
N LEU A 115 11.78 -5.99 11.28
CA LEU A 115 11.49 -4.99 12.32
C LEU A 115 12.41 -5.13 13.53
N SER A 116 12.71 -6.36 13.92
CA SER A 116 13.51 -6.63 15.11
C SER A 116 14.89 -5.95 15.07
N LYS A 117 15.37 -5.64 13.85
CA LYS A 117 16.65 -4.98 13.57
C LYS A 117 16.62 -3.46 13.70
N LEU A 118 15.43 -2.85 13.72
CA LEU A 118 15.27 -1.41 13.86
C LEU A 118 15.43 -0.97 15.32
N THR A 119 15.81 0.30 15.49
CA THR A 119 15.76 0.98 16.78
C THR A 119 14.33 0.97 17.34
N PRO A 120 14.15 1.09 18.68
CA PRO A 120 12.82 1.22 19.26
C PRO A 120 12.01 2.38 18.68
N GLU A 121 12.67 3.50 18.37
CA GLU A 121 12.02 4.67 17.77
C GLU A 121 11.52 4.38 16.35
N ASP A 122 12.37 3.83 15.48
CA ASP A 122 11.99 3.54 14.09
C ASP A 122 10.94 2.43 14.01
N LYS A 123 11.00 1.47 14.93
CA LYS A 123 9.96 0.45 15.09
C LYS A 123 8.63 1.07 15.50
N GLN A 124 8.63 2.03 16.43
CA GLN A 124 7.42 2.76 16.82
C GLN A 124 6.84 3.56 15.64
N ARG A 125 7.68 4.21 14.83
CA ARG A 125 7.23 4.90 13.61
C ARG A 125 6.47 3.97 12.67
N ILE A 126 6.94 2.73 12.49
CA ILE A 126 6.22 1.74 11.69
C ILE A 126 4.88 1.36 12.32
N TYR A 127 4.82 1.17 13.64
CA TYR A 127 3.56 0.86 14.33
C TYR A 127 2.55 2.01 14.24
N ASP A 128 3.00 3.25 14.30
CA ASP A 128 2.13 4.42 14.14
C ASP A 128 1.58 4.49 12.71
N MET A 129 2.42 4.21 11.69
CA MET A 129 1.98 4.08 10.30
C MET A 129 1.01 2.91 10.11
N GLU A 130 1.16 1.80 10.83
CA GLU A 130 0.24 0.66 10.75
C GLU A 130 -1.12 1.01 11.39
N SER A 131 -1.10 1.63 12.57
CA SER A 131 -2.31 2.10 13.25
C SER A 131 -3.10 3.10 12.41
N GLY A 132 -2.40 4.06 11.78
CA GLY A 132 -3.00 5.01 10.84
C GLY A 132 -3.71 4.32 9.68
N TYR A 133 -3.08 3.29 9.11
CA TYR A 133 -3.68 2.53 8.01
C TYR A 133 -4.96 1.79 8.44
N PHE A 134 -4.96 1.15 9.61
CA PHE A 134 -6.19 0.53 10.15
C PHE A 134 -7.29 1.57 10.42
N GLY A 135 -6.91 2.78 10.84
CA GLY A 135 -7.83 3.91 10.95
C GLY A 135 -8.48 4.28 9.60
N VAL A 136 -7.72 4.27 8.51
CA VAL A 136 -8.25 4.47 7.15
C VAL A 136 -9.18 3.34 6.75
N LEU A 137 -8.82 2.08 6.98
CA LEU A 137 -9.68 0.93 6.67
C LEU A 137 -11.02 0.95 7.42
N LYS A 138 -11.01 1.50 8.64
CA LYS A 138 -12.22 1.66 9.46
C LYS A 138 -13.11 2.79 8.96
N THR A 139 -12.52 3.95 8.67
CA THR A 139 -13.29 5.15 8.27
C THR A 139 -13.67 5.14 6.80
N ARG A 140 -12.87 4.48 5.96
CA ARG A 140 -13.09 4.29 4.52
C ARG A 140 -13.25 5.60 3.76
N THR A 141 -12.57 6.65 4.21
CA THR A 141 -12.62 7.96 3.56
C THR A 141 -11.51 8.08 2.53
N GLN A 142 -11.83 8.67 1.38
CA GLN A 142 -10.85 8.98 0.34
C GLN A 142 -9.82 9.98 0.88
N GLU A 143 -10.33 10.97 1.62
CA GLU A 143 -9.56 11.97 2.32
C GLU A 143 -8.61 11.33 3.33
N GLY A 144 -9.11 10.37 4.12
CA GLY A 144 -8.30 9.63 5.09
C GLY A 144 -7.16 8.86 4.45
N LEU A 145 -7.36 8.26 3.25
CA LEU A 145 -6.26 7.59 2.53
C LEU A 145 -5.19 8.58 2.08
N VAL A 146 -5.60 9.71 1.49
CA VAL A 146 -4.67 10.75 1.04
C VAL A 146 -3.90 11.34 2.24
N ASP A 147 -4.59 11.64 3.33
CA ASP A 147 -4.00 12.14 4.57
C ASP A 147 -3.01 11.15 5.19
N TYR A 148 -3.37 9.86 5.23
CA TYR A 148 -2.49 8.80 5.68
C TYR A 148 -1.21 8.77 4.85
N TYR A 149 -1.33 8.79 3.52
CA TYR A 149 -0.17 8.75 2.64
C TYR A 149 0.73 9.98 2.77
N LEU A 150 0.15 11.17 2.91
CA LEU A 150 0.92 12.37 3.22
C LEU A 150 1.67 12.24 4.56
N GLY A 151 1.05 11.58 5.54
CA GLY A 151 1.71 11.18 6.77
C GLY A 151 2.93 10.30 6.53
N VAL A 152 2.81 9.29 5.66
CA VAL A 152 3.93 8.42 5.26
C VAL A 152 5.03 9.20 4.52
N CYS A 153 4.67 10.03 3.54
CA CYS A 153 5.59 10.92 2.82
C CYS A 153 6.40 11.79 3.79
N LYS A 154 5.72 12.48 4.70
CA LYS A 154 6.34 13.35 5.69
C LYS A 154 7.25 12.58 6.64
N ASN A 155 6.84 11.40 7.10
CA ASN A 155 7.65 10.59 8.00
C ASN A 155 8.94 10.14 7.32
N TYR A 156 8.86 9.65 6.07
CA TYR A 156 10.02 9.17 5.34
C TYR A 156 10.98 10.30 4.94
N GLN A 157 10.45 11.39 4.38
CA GLN A 157 11.27 12.55 3.98
C GLN A 157 11.88 13.29 5.18
N GLY A 158 11.30 13.12 6.38
CA GLY A 158 11.80 13.68 7.64
C GLY A 158 12.72 12.76 8.43
N LEU A 159 13.12 11.59 7.89
CA LEU A 159 14.06 10.71 8.56
C LEU A 159 15.44 11.36 8.73
N SER A 160 16.09 11.09 9.86
CA SER A 160 17.52 11.37 10.02
C SER A 160 18.34 10.45 9.10
N ALA A 161 19.59 10.79 8.82
CA ALA A 161 20.48 9.90 8.06
C ALA A 161 20.63 8.52 8.75
N ALA A 162 20.76 8.51 10.08
CA ALA A 162 20.86 7.27 10.86
C ALA A 162 19.58 6.43 10.74
N SER A 163 18.41 7.04 10.90
CA SER A 163 17.13 6.34 10.71
C SER A 163 16.98 5.81 9.29
N HIS A 164 17.32 6.62 8.27
CA HIS A 164 17.27 6.19 6.87
C HIS A 164 18.15 4.96 6.63
N ASP A 165 19.39 4.97 7.12
CA ASP A 165 20.31 3.83 7.02
C ASP A 165 19.77 2.58 7.75
N ASP A 166 19.14 2.75 8.91
CA ASP A 166 18.50 1.65 9.66
C ASP A 166 17.32 1.03 8.87
N PHE A 167 16.45 1.88 8.32
CA PHE A 167 15.37 1.44 7.44
C PHE A 167 15.92 0.74 6.19
N LYS A 168 17.01 1.25 5.61
CA LYS A 168 17.65 0.66 4.43
C LYS A 168 18.26 -0.70 4.73
N ALA A 169 18.84 -0.88 5.92
CA ALA A 169 19.39 -2.15 6.36
C ALA A 169 18.29 -3.21 6.59
N ALA A 170 17.15 -2.81 7.14
CA ALA A 170 16.02 -3.72 7.41
C ALA A 170 15.16 -4.01 6.15
N PHE A 171 14.94 -2.99 5.31
CA PHE A 171 14.05 -3.01 4.15
C PHE A 171 14.72 -2.37 2.92
N PRO A 172 15.83 -2.93 2.41
CA PRO A 172 16.58 -2.35 1.31
C PRO A 172 15.75 -2.20 0.03
N GLU A 173 14.85 -3.16 -0.24
CA GLU A 173 13.96 -3.17 -1.40
C GLU A 173 13.01 -1.96 -1.36
N THR A 174 12.36 -1.76 -0.20
CA THR A 174 11.44 -0.64 0.01
C THR A 174 12.17 0.69 -0.05
N VAL A 175 13.28 0.85 0.68
CA VAL A 175 14.01 2.13 0.72
C VAL A 175 14.54 2.50 -0.66
N SER A 176 15.04 1.54 -1.45
CA SER A 176 15.47 1.81 -2.83
C SER A 176 14.38 2.47 -3.66
N CYS A 177 13.11 2.07 -3.50
CA CYS A 177 12.00 2.66 -4.24
C CYS A 177 11.50 3.98 -3.64
N LEU A 178 11.57 4.15 -2.32
CA LEU A 178 11.23 5.40 -1.66
C LEU A 178 12.26 6.51 -1.96
N ASP A 179 13.50 6.13 -2.25
CA ASP A 179 14.57 7.03 -2.70
C ASP A 179 14.43 7.45 -4.18
N GLU A 180 13.63 6.74 -4.99
CA GLU A 180 13.38 7.10 -6.39
C GLU A 180 12.64 8.43 -6.49
N ASP A 181 12.94 9.23 -7.53
CA ASP A 181 12.22 10.48 -7.79
C ASP A 181 10.73 10.26 -8.05
N LEU A 182 10.36 9.05 -8.45
CA LEU A 182 8.96 8.67 -8.59
C LEU A 182 8.20 8.84 -7.27
N TYR A 183 8.77 8.40 -6.14
CA TYR A 183 8.16 8.57 -4.81
C TYR A 183 7.89 10.04 -4.49
N LYS A 184 8.87 10.92 -4.76
CA LYS A 184 8.73 12.36 -4.57
C LYS A 184 7.62 12.95 -5.43
N GLN A 185 7.50 12.52 -6.68
CA GLN A 185 6.45 12.96 -7.59
C GLN A 185 5.05 12.56 -7.09
N MET A 186 4.90 11.35 -6.56
CA MET A 186 3.63 10.89 -6.00
C MET A 186 3.27 11.64 -4.72
N CYS A 187 4.24 11.92 -3.84
CA CYS A 187 4.02 12.78 -2.66
C CYS A 187 3.55 14.17 -3.07
N ALA A 188 4.19 14.81 -4.07
CA ALA A 188 3.77 16.11 -4.58
C ALA A 188 2.36 16.10 -5.20
N ALA A 189 2.00 15.03 -5.91
CA ALA A 189 0.64 14.85 -6.44
C ALA A 189 -0.40 14.72 -5.32
N ALA A 190 -0.09 13.99 -4.25
CA ALA A 190 -0.96 13.87 -3.08
C ALA A 190 -1.11 15.20 -2.31
N GLU A 191 -0.02 15.97 -2.17
CA GLU A 191 -0.07 17.30 -1.55
C GLU A 191 -0.96 18.24 -2.35
N GLN A 192 -0.83 18.23 -3.67
CA GLN A 192 -1.68 19.02 -4.55
C GLN A 192 -3.14 18.56 -4.50
N LEU A 193 -3.40 17.25 -4.43
CA LEU A 193 -4.75 16.72 -4.31
C LEU A 193 -5.41 17.21 -3.01
N LYS A 194 -4.70 17.16 -1.88
CA LYS A 194 -5.17 17.72 -0.62
C LYS A 194 -5.38 19.25 -0.69
N ALA A 195 -4.43 19.98 -1.28
CA ALA A 195 -4.56 21.42 -1.47
C ALA A 195 -5.76 21.81 -2.37
N SER A 196 -6.15 20.92 -3.27
CA SER A 196 -7.32 21.07 -4.15
C SER A 196 -8.62 20.58 -3.50
N ASN A 197 -8.62 20.40 -2.17
CA ASN A 197 -9.73 19.81 -1.41
C ASN A 197 -10.20 18.48 -2.03
N TYR A 198 -9.24 17.59 -2.30
CA TYR A 198 -9.48 16.23 -2.77
C TYR A 198 -10.13 16.16 -4.16
N LYS A 199 -10.02 17.23 -4.95
CA LYS A 199 -10.52 17.29 -6.33
C LYS A 199 -9.39 17.12 -7.34
N MET A 200 -9.66 16.33 -8.38
CA MET A 200 -8.77 16.15 -9.52
C MET A 200 -8.87 17.37 -10.46
N ASP A 201 -8.16 18.44 -10.14
CA ASP A 201 -8.07 19.63 -10.97
C ASP A 201 -6.96 19.51 -12.04
N THR A 202 -6.86 20.51 -12.91
CA THR A 202 -5.89 20.51 -14.01
C THR A 202 -4.44 20.41 -13.52
N LYS A 203 -4.14 20.99 -12.35
CA LYS A 203 -2.80 20.95 -11.75
C LYS A 203 -2.48 19.56 -11.22
N THR A 204 -3.42 18.94 -10.52
CA THR A 204 -3.32 17.56 -10.03
C THR A 204 -3.17 16.58 -11.21
N MET A 205 -4.00 16.74 -12.24
CA MET A 205 -3.90 15.94 -13.47
C MET A 205 -2.54 16.07 -14.15
N SER A 206 -1.95 17.28 -14.19
CA SER A 206 -0.62 17.49 -14.75
C SER A 206 0.47 16.73 -13.99
N LEU A 207 0.41 16.74 -12.65
CA LEU A 207 1.36 16.01 -11.81
C LEU A 207 1.23 14.50 -12.00
N VAL A 208 -0.01 14.01 -11.98
CA VAL A 208 -0.36 12.61 -12.26
C VAL A 208 0.12 12.19 -13.66
N GLY A 209 -0.07 13.04 -14.66
CA GLY A 209 0.40 12.88 -16.03
C GLY A 209 1.90 12.59 -16.12
N ALA A 210 2.72 13.28 -15.33
CA ALA A 210 4.17 13.06 -15.28
C ALA A 210 4.51 11.69 -14.65
N ILE A 211 3.81 11.28 -13.59
CA ILE A 211 4.01 9.97 -12.95
C ILE A 211 3.80 8.84 -13.97
N PHE A 212 2.79 8.94 -14.83
CA PHE A 212 2.52 7.96 -15.88
C PHE A 212 3.60 7.77 -16.93
N GLN A 213 4.45 8.78 -17.12
CA GLN A 213 5.55 8.69 -18.06
C GLN A 213 6.69 7.85 -17.50
N ASN A 214 6.68 7.52 -16.20
CA ASN A 214 7.64 6.60 -15.64
C ASN A 214 7.53 5.22 -16.29
N LYS A 215 8.69 4.59 -16.55
CA LYS A 215 8.81 3.24 -17.14
C LYS A 215 7.99 2.16 -16.42
N ARG A 216 7.71 2.34 -15.13
CA ARG A 216 6.88 1.44 -14.32
C ARG A 216 5.39 1.52 -14.69
N PHE A 217 4.95 2.56 -15.40
CA PHE A 217 3.57 2.72 -15.86
C PHE A 217 3.40 2.69 -17.37
N ALA A 218 4.45 3.00 -18.12
CA ALA A 218 4.45 2.86 -19.58
C ALA A 218 4.08 1.41 -19.96
N LYS A 219 3.12 1.25 -20.89
CA LYS A 219 2.81 -0.08 -21.45
C LYS A 219 4.10 -0.67 -22.01
N GLN A 220 4.54 -1.78 -21.45
CA GLN A 220 5.54 -2.62 -22.11
C GLN A 220 4.81 -3.26 -23.28
N ASN A 221 5.12 -2.79 -24.49
CA ASN A 221 4.66 -3.40 -25.74
C ASN A 221 5.25 -4.80 -25.89
#